data_AF-A0A7V1QR93-F1
#
_entry.id   AF-A0A7V1QR93-F1
#
_cell.length_a   1.000
_cell.length_b   1.000
_cell.length_c   1.000
_cell.angle_alpha   90.00
_cell.angle_beta   90.00
_cell.angle_gamma   90.00
#
_symmetry.space_group_name_H-M   'P 1'
#
loop_
_entity.id
_entity.type
_entity.pdbx_description
1 polymer ?
#
loop_
_entity_poly.entity_id
_entity_poly.type
_entity_poly.pdbx_seq_one_letter_code
_entity_poly.pdbx_strand_id
1 'polypeptide(L)'
;MTDLGTLRQHQLLTRLLGLARRQGEALRQDRLDEFLALMDLREQIITELVAIERESPPANVLPLPTIKPTGADPDVRAALRGLVRSILEQDDANEQALRAQMGAVRDAVVQLDRGAVAGRGYAATLARPQAGSAVDRQC
;
A
#
# COMPACT_ATOMS: atom_id res chain seq x y z
N MET A 1 -27.57 4.89 23.23
CA MET A 1 -27.33 6.05 22.33
C MET A 1 -25.88 6.01 21.93
N THR A 2 -25.58 5.89 20.64
CA THR A 2 -24.20 5.83 20.13
C THR A 2 -23.62 7.25 20.15
N ASP A 3 -22.46 7.41 20.77
CA ASP A 3 -21.76 8.70 20.83
C ASP A 3 -21.28 9.14 19.43
N LEU A 4 -21.27 10.45 19.17
CA LEU A 4 -20.89 11.05 17.89
C LEU A 4 -19.45 10.69 17.52
N GLY A 5 -18.56 10.61 18.50
CA GLY A 5 -17.18 10.15 18.31
C GLY A 5 -17.10 8.70 17.83
N THR A 6 -17.94 7.83 18.40
CA THR A 6 -18.02 6.41 18.01
C THR A 6 -18.54 6.22 16.58
N LEU A 7 -19.53 7.01 16.17
CA LEU A 7 -20.06 6.98 14.80
C LEU A 7 -19.03 7.47 13.78
N ARG A 8 -18.29 8.55 14.11
CA ARG A 8 -17.20 9.06 13.26
C ARG A 8 -16.05 8.05 13.16
N GLN A 9 -15.67 7.42 14.27
CA GLN A 9 -14.66 6.36 14.28
C GLN A 9 -15.06 5.19 13.38
N HIS A 10 -16.30 4.71 13.49
CA HIS A 10 -16.83 3.64 12.64
C HIS A 10 -16.75 4.02 11.13
N GLN A 11 -17.14 5.24 10.78
CA GLN A 11 -17.07 5.74 9.40
C GLN A 11 -15.64 5.75 8.88
N LEU A 12 -14.68 6.25 9.67
CA LEU A 12 -13.27 6.29 9.28
C LEU A 12 -12.67 4.89 9.12
N LEU A 13 -12.97 3.96 10.03
CA LEU A 13 -12.53 2.56 9.89
C LEU A 13 -13.14 1.89 8.67
N THR A 14 -14.41 2.14 8.37
CA THR A 14 -15.05 1.63 7.15
C THR A 14 -14.38 2.18 5.89
N ARG A 15 -14.07 3.49 5.87
CA ARG A 15 -13.32 4.12 4.77
C ARG A 15 -11.92 3.52 4.65
N LEU A 16 -11.23 3.29 5.76
CA LEU A 16 -9.89 2.68 5.79
C LEU A 16 -9.91 1.26 5.23
N LEU A 17 -10.90 0.44 5.59
CA LEU A 17 -11.08 -0.90 5.02
C LEU A 17 -11.34 -0.85 3.51
N GLY A 18 -12.20 0.08 3.06
CA GLY A 18 -12.45 0.29 1.63
C GLY A 18 -11.17 0.68 0.88
N LEU A 19 -10.35 1.54 1.49
CA LEU A 19 -9.06 1.96 0.93
C LEU A 19 -8.07 0.80 0.86
N ALA A 20 -7.96 -0.01 1.92
CA ALA A 20 -7.09 -1.18 1.94
C ALA A 20 -7.47 -2.19 0.84
N ARG A 21 -8.77 -2.39 0.58
CA ARG A 21 -9.22 -3.24 -0.53
C ARG A 21 -8.87 -2.67 -1.91
N ARG A 22 -9.00 -1.36 -2.09
CA ARG A 22 -8.61 -0.68 -3.35
C ARG A 22 -7.11 -0.76 -3.59
N GLN A 23 -6.30 -0.64 -2.54
CA GLN A 23 -4.85 -0.86 -2.59
C GLN A 23 -4.53 -2.28 -3.04
N GLY A 24 -5.20 -3.28 -2.47
CA GLY A 24 -5.07 -4.67 -2.91
C GLY A 24 -5.47 -4.87 -4.39
N GLU A 25 -6.52 -4.20 -4.85
CA GLU A 25 -6.91 -4.22 -6.27
C GLU A 25 -5.86 -3.59 -7.18
N ALA A 26 -5.29 -2.45 -6.79
CA ALA A 26 -4.22 -1.80 -7.54
C ALA A 26 -3.00 -2.74 -7.69
N LEU A 27 -2.59 -3.41 -6.61
CA LEU A 27 -1.50 -4.39 -6.64
C LEU A 27 -1.81 -5.58 -7.56
N ARG A 28 -3.03 -6.14 -7.49
CA ARG A 28 -3.44 -7.27 -8.36
C ARG A 28 -3.48 -6.93 -9.84
N GLN A 29 -3.68 -5.66 -10.17
CA GLN A 29 -3.73 -5.17 -11.56
C GLN A 29 -2.41 -4.53 -12.02
N ASP A 30 -1.32 -4.72 -11.27
CA ASP A 30 -0.02 -4.14 -11.54
C ASP A 30 0.03 -2.59 -11.59
N ARG A 31 -0.92 -1.92 -10.93
CA ARG A 31 -1.03 -0.45 -10.87
C ARG A 31 -0.33 0.11 -9.64
N LEU A 32 1.01 0.01 -9.62
CA LEU A 32 1.83 0.50 -8.49
C LEU A 32 1.65 2.00 -8.23
N ASP A 33 1.53 2.82 -9.28
CA ASP A 33 1.34 4.27 -9.13
C ASP A 33 0.02 4.59 -8.41
N GLU A 34 -1.05 3.86 -8.73
CA GLU A 34 -2.33 4.01 -8.03
C GLU A 34 -2.22 3.55 -6.58
N PHE A 35 -1.54 2.43 -6.31
CA PHE A 35 -1.29 1.98 -4.95
C PHE A 35 -0.60 3.07 -4.11
N LEU A 36 0.45 3.69 -4.67
CA LEU A 36 1.19 4.77 -4.01
C LEU A 36 0.32 6.02 -3.79
N ALA A 37 -0.45 6.45 -4.80
CA ALA A 37 -1.36 7.59 -4.66
C ALA A 37 -2.43 7.37 -3.56
N LEU A 38 -2.82 6.11 -3.31
CA LEU A 38 -3.75 5.77 -2.23
C LEU A 38 -3.11 5.80 -0.84
N MET A 39 -1.78 5.87 -0.71
CA MET A 39 -1.09 5.96 0.60
C MET A 39 -1.34 7.32 1.28
N ASP A 40 -1.35 8.41 0.53
CA ASP A 40 -1.60 9.75 1.08
C ASP A 40 -2.99 9.83 1.74
N LEU A 41 -4.00 9.27 1.06
CA LEU A 41 -5.37 9.20 1.60
C LEU A 41 -5.45 8.31 2.85
N ARG A 42 -4.60 7.29 2.93
CA ARG A 42 -4.53 6.38 4.09
C ARG A 42 -3.98 7.10 5.31
N GLU A 43 -2.89 7.85 5.13
CA GLU A 43 -2.28 8.65 6.18
C GLU A 43 -3.26 9.69 6.75
N GLN A 44 -4.02 10.36 5.88
CA GLN A 44 -5.06 11.31 6.29
C GLN A 44 -6.12 10.64 7.20
N ILE A 45 -6.64 9.48 6.79
CA ILE A 45 -7.66 8.75 7.58
C ILE A 45 -7.09 8.28 8.92
N ILE A 46 -5.85 7.79 8.96
CA ILE A 46 -5.19 7.36 10.20
C ILE A 46 -4.99 8.56 11.12
N THR A 47 -4.57 9.71 10.59
CA THR A 47 -4.40 10.95 11.36
C THR A 47 -5.72 11.40 11.98
N GLU A 48 -6.83 11.34 11.23
CA GLU A 48 -8.16 11.62 11.77
C GLU A 48 -8.59 10.63 12.85
N LEU A 49 -8.31 9.33 12.69
CA LEU A 49 -8.60 8.31 13.70
C LEU A 49 -7.84 8.59 15.00
N VAL A 50 -6.55 8.91 14.91
CA VAL A 50 -5.71 9.28 16.06
C VAL A 50 -6.20 10.56 16.73
N ALA A 51 -6.70 11.54 15.95
CA ALA A 51 -7.26 12.77 16.50
C ALA A 51 -8.52 12.50 17.34
N ILE A 52 -9.40 11.61 16.89
CA ILE A 52 -10.61 11.22 17.66
C ILE A 52 -10.23 10.56 18.99
N GLU A 53 -9.19 9.73 19.03
CA GLU A 53 -8.72 9.13 20.29
C GLU A 53 -8.13 10.17 21.27
N ARG A 54 -7.69 11.33 20.77
CA ARG A 54 -7.10 12.41 21.57
C ARG A 54 -8.08 13.49 22.00
N GLU A 55 -9.26 13.58 21.37
CA GLU A 55 -10.29 14.55 21.73
C GLU A 55 -10.95 14.19 23.09
N SER A 56 -10.67 14.98 24.13
CA SER A 56 -11.51 15.01 25.34
C SER A 56 -12.87 15.62 25.00
N PRO A 57 -13.98 15.18 25.63
CA PRO A 57 -15.29 15.76 25.37
C PRO A 57 -15.28 17.28 25.68
N PRO A 58 -15.92 18.12 24.85
CA PRO A 58 -15.91 19.57 25.04
C PRO A 58 -16.54 19.95 26.39
N ALA A 59 -15.89 20.89 27.10
CA ALA A 59 -16.24 21.30 28.46
C ALA A 59 -17.64 21.94 28.65
N ASN A 60 -18.42 22.10 27.57
CA ASN A 60 -19.65 22.88 27.54
C ASN A 60 -20.94 22.04 27.47
N VAL A 61 -20.90 20.75 27.79
CA VAL A 61 -22.11 19.93 27.92
C VAL A 61 -22.71 20.15 29.31
N LEU A 62 -23.79 20.94 29.38
CA LEU A 62 -24.63 21.10 30.58
C LEU A 62 -25.00 19.71 31.16
N PRO A 63 -24.90 19.49 32.48
CA PRO A 63 -25.26 18.22 33.09
C PRO A 63 -26.78 18.06 33.07
N LEU A 64 -27.29 17.42 32.01
CA LEU A 64 -28.58 16.73 32.04
C LEU A 64 -28.51 15.61 33.09
N PRO A 65 -29.63 15.29 33.78
CA PRO A 65 -29.63 14.38 34.92
C PRO A 65 -29.00 13.05 34.52
N THR A 66 -27.96 12.70 35.28
CA THR A 66 -27.06 11.55 35.14
C THR A 66 -27.79 10.24 34.86
N ILE A 67 -27.90 9.89 33.58
CA ILE A 67 -27.83 8.49 33.15
C ILE A 67 -26.33 8.18 33.15
N LYS A 68 -25.87 7.34 34.08
CA LYS A 68 -24.47 6.87 34.14
C LYS A 68 -24.01 6.49 32.72
N PRO A 69 -22.91 7.05 32.17
CA PRO A 69 -22.38 6.63 30.89
C PRO A 69 -21.72 5.26 31.09
N THR A 70 -22.55 4.23 31.11
CA THR A 70 -22.15 2.87 31.43
C THR A 70 -21.84 2.17 30.12
N GLY A 71 -20.60 2.36 29.65
CA GLY A 71 -19.98 1.54 28.59
C GLY A 71 -20.54 1.75 27.19
N ALA A 72 -19.67 1.98 26.22
CA ALA A 72 -20.03 1.78 24.82
C ALA A 72 -20.67 0.39 24.66
N ASP A 73 -21.80 0.37 23.96
CA ASP A 73 -22.57 -0.82 23.63
C ASP A 73 -21.64 -1.97 23.22
N PRO A 74 -21.70 -3.14 23.89
CA PRO A 74 -20.82 -4.28 23.60
C PRO A 74 -20.85 -4.67 22.11
N ASP A 75 -21.99 -4.50 21.43
CA ASP A 75 -22.15 -4.82 20.02
C ASP A 75 -21.38 -3.82 19.14
N VAL A 76 -21.40 -2.54 19.50
CA VAL A 76 -20.63 -1.50 18.80
C VAL A 76 -19.12 -1.72 18.97
N ARG A 77 -18.68 -2.08 20.19
CA ARG A 77 -17.26 -2.43 20.42
C ARG A 77 -16.84 -3.71 19.70
N ALA A 78 -17.72 -4.70 19.58
CA ALA A 78 -17.47 -5.89 18.79
C ALA A 78 -17.36 -5.56 17.29
N ALA A 79 -18.25 -4.72 16.76
CA ALA A 79 -18.21 -4.27 15.37
C ALA A 79 -16.92 -3.49 15.04
N LEU A 80 -16.52 -2.54 15.89
CA LEU A 80 -15.27 -1.78 15.70
C LEU A 80 -14.04 -2.70 15.72
N ARG A 81 -13.97 -3.65 16.66
CA ARG A 81 -12.89 -4.65 16.69
C ARG A 81 -12.88 -5.54 15.44
N GLY A 82 -14.07 -5.91 14.95
CA GLY A 82 -14.22 -6.65 13.70
C GLY A 82 -13.64 -5.88 12.51
N LEU A 83 -13.96 -4.59 12.39
CA LEU A 83 -13.41 -3.72 11.33
C LEU A 83 -11.89 -3.60 11.42
N VAL A 84 -11.35 -3.35 12.62
CA VAL A 84 -9.88 -3.27 12.81
C VAL A 84 -9.21 -4.57 12.40
N ARG A 85 -9.73 -5.73 12.83
CA ARG A 85 -9.19 -7.03 12.42
C ARG A 85 -9.22 -7.20 10.90
N SER A 86 -10.33 -6.89 10.24
CA SER A 86 -10.43 -7.00 8.78
C SER A 86 -9.49 -6.05 8.03
N ILE A 87 -9.19 -4.87 8.59
CA ILE A 87 -8.19 -3.95 8.02
C ILE A 87 -6.81 -4.59 8.11
N LEU A 88 -6.42 -5.12 9.28
CA LEU A 88 -5.12 -5.75 9.48
C LEU A 88 -4.93 -6.98 8.58
N GLU A 89 -5.95 -7.84 8.49
CA GLU A 89 -5.92 -9.01 7.59
C GLU A 89 -5.75 -8.59 6.12
N GLN A 90 -6.41 -7.50 5.70
CA GLN A 90 -6.26 -6.96 4.35
C GLN A 90 -4.86 -6.35 4.13
N ASP A 91 -4.30 -5.69 5.14
CA ASP A 91 -2.98 -5.08 5.07
C ASP A 91 -1.88 -6.13 4.96
N ASP A 92 -1.97 -7.22 5.74
CA ASP A 92 -1.05 -8.35 5.64
C ASP A 92 -1.07 -8.96 4.23
N ALA A 93 -2.27 -9.12 3.65
CA ALA A 93 -2.43 -9.61 2.28
C ALA A 93 -1.83 -8.64 1.25
N ASN A 94 -2.07 -7.33 1.42
CA ASN A 94 -1.51 -6.30 0.57
C ASN A 94 0.02 -6.25 0.65
N GLU A 95 0.59 -6.39 1.85
CA GLU A 95 2.03 -6.40 2.05
C GLU A 95 2.68 -7.59 1.34
N GLN A 96 2.09 -8.78 1.45
CA GLN A 96 2.56 -9.96 0.74
C GLN A 96 2.54 -9.76 -0.79
N ALA A 97 1.45 -9.19 -1.32
CA ALA A 97 1.33 -8.89 -2.74
C ALA A 97 2.38 -7.86 -3.19
N LEU A 98 2.57 -6.78 -2.44
CA LEU A 98 3.58 -5.75 -2.74
C LEU A 98 4.99 -6.34 -2.72
N ARG A 99 5.33 -7.17 -1.73
CA ARG A 99 6.64 -7.84 -1.67
C ARG A 99 6.89 -8.74 -2.88
N ALA A 100 5.89 -9.51 -3.30
CA ALA A 100 5.99 -10.36 -4.48
C ALA A 100 6.24 -9.53 -5.74
N GLN A 101 5.49 -8.44 -5.90
CA GLN A 101 5.60 -7.55 -7.06
C GLN A 101 6.96 -6.83 -7.10
N MET A 102 7.45 -6.34 -5.96
CA MET A 102 8.80 -5.74 -5.86
C MET A 102 9.90 -6.75 -6.16
N GLY A 103 9.70 -8.03 -5.82
CA GLY A 103 10.57 -9.12 -6.24
C GLY A 103 10.63 -9.25 -7.77
N ALA A 104 9.46 -9.29 -8.41
CA ALA A 104 9.36 -9.37 -9.87
C ALA A 104 10.01 -8.16 -10.57
N VAL A 105 9.82 -6.95 -10.05
CA VAL A 105 10.46 -5.73 -10.58
C VAL A 105 11.99 -5.84 -10.49
N ARG A 106 12.51 -6.31 -9.35
CA ARG A 106 13.96 -6.50 -9.17
C ARG A 106 14.52 -7.50 -10.18
N ASP A 107 13.84 -8.62 -10.38
CA ASP A 107 14.26 -9.65 -11.33
C ASP A 107 14.25 -9.10 -12.77
N ALA A 108 13.22 -8.34 -13.13
CA ALA A 108 13.14 -7.67 -14.43
C ALA A 108 14.30 -6.70 -14.65
N VAL A 109 14.66 -5.89 -13.65
CA VAL A 109 15.80 -4.96 -13.71
C VAL A 109 17.12 -5.72 -13.93
N VAL A 110 17.34 -6.82 -13.20
CA VAL A 110 18.54 -7.66 -13.39
C VAL A 110 18.58 -8.27 -14.79
N GLN A 111 17.44 -8.70 -15.34
CA GLN A 111 17.37 -9.21 -16.70
C GLN A 111 17.67 -8.13 -17.75
N LEU A 112 17.15 -6.91 -17.57
CA LEU A 112 17.41 -5.77 -18.45
C LEU A 112 18.90 -5.41 -18.46
N ASP A 113 19.56 -5.40 -17.30
CA ASP A 113 21.00 -5.14 -17.22
C ASP A 113 21.82 -6.20 -17.96
N ARG A 114 21.51 -7.48 -17.76
CA ARG A 114 22.15 -8.59 -18.50
C ARG A 114 21.94 -8.46 -20.01
N GLY A 115 20.72 -8.12 -20.44
CA GLY A 115 20.39 -7.87 -21.84
C GLY A 115 21.19 -6.70 -22.41
N ALA A 116 21.33 -5.60 -21.66
CA ALA A 116 22.10 -4.44 -22.07
C ALA A 116 23.60 -4.76 -22.19
N VAL A 117 24.16 -5.53 -21.26
CA VAL A 117 25.56 -6.00 -21.33
C VAL A 117 25.76 -6.89 -22.55
N ALA A 118 24.88 -7.86 -22.79
CA ALA A 118 24.95 -8.74 -23.96
C ALA A 118 24.85 -7.94 -25.27
N GLY A 119 23.91 -6.99 -25.36
CA GLY A 119 23.74 -6.12 -26.52
C GLY A 119 24.98 -5.28 -26.83
N ARG A 120 25.63 -4.72 -25.80
CA ARG A 120 26.93 -4.03 -25.96
C ARG A 120 28.03 -4.96 -26.44
N GLY A 121 28.08 -6.19 -25.94
CA GLY A 121 29.02 -7.22 -26.40
C GLY A 121 28.85 -7.56 -27.89
N TYR A 122 27.62 -7.78 -28.34
CA TYR A 122 27.31 -8.02 -29.76
C TYR A 122 27.62 -6.82 -30.65
N ALA A 123 27.30 -5.60 -30.20
CA ALA A 123 27.66 -4.39 -30.94
C ALA A 123 29.19 -4.26 -31.09
N ALA A 124 29.96 -4.58 -30.05
CA ALA A 124 31.41 -4.56 -30.08
C ALA A 124 32.02 -5.64 -31.00
N THR A 125 31.42 -6.83 -31.10
CA THR A 125 31.89 -7.87 -32.03
C THR A 125 31.57 -7.51 -33.48
N LEU A 126 30.41 -6.92 -33.76
CA LEU A 126 30.04 -6.45 -35.11
C LEU A 126 30.85 -5.22 -35.56
N ALA A 127 31.22 -4.33 -34.63
CA ALA A 127 32.04 -3.16 -34.92
C ALA A 127 33.55 -3.48 -35.09
N ARG A 128 33.97 -4.71 -34.80
CA ARG A 128 35.36 -5.13 -34.98
C ARG A 128 35.62 -5.25 -36.49
N PRO A 129 36.58 -4.50 -37.06
CA PRO A 129 36.95 -4.68 -38.45
C PRO A 129 37.35 -6.15 -38.62
N GLN A 130 36.79 -6.83 -39.63
CA GLN A 130 37.33 -8.11 -40.05
C GLN A 130 38.80 -7.84 -40.38
N ALA A 131 39.70 -8.26 -39.48
CA ALA A 131 41.12 -8.25 -39.74
C ALA A 131 41.28 -9.15 -40.96
N GLY A 132 41.45 -8.49 -42.11
CA GLY A 132 41.49 -9.12 -43.40
C GLY A 132 42.44 -10.29 -43.33
N SER A 133 41.91 -11.44 -43.72
CA SER A 133 42.63 -12.55 -44.29
C SER A 133 43.56 -12.03 -45.40
N ALA A 134 44.69 -11.45 -45.01
CA ALA A 134 45.87 -11.37 -45.84
C ALA A 134 46.47 -12.78 -45.88
N VAL A 135 45.74 -13.68 -46.56
CA VAL A 135 46.34 -14.87 -47.15
C VAL A 135 47.20 -14.32 -48.27
N ASP A 136 48.48 -14.07 -47.96
CA ASP A 136 49.52 -13.87 -48.95
C ASP A 136 49.59 -15.15 -49.78
N ARG A 137 48.87 -15.13 -50.90
CA ARG A 137 49.12 -15.96 -52.06
C ARG A 137 50.19 -15.26 -52.88
N GLN A 138 51.42 -15.78 -52.86
CA GLN A 138 52.44 -15.70 -53.91
C GLN A 138 53.60 -16.61 -53.43
N CYS A 139 53.79 -17.82 -53.97
CA CYS A 139 54.37 -18.14 -55.27
C CYS A 139 55.68 -17.39 -55.54
#